data_AF-A0A7J6X7C1-F1
#
_entry.id   AF-A0A7J6X7C1-F1
#
_cell.length_a   1.000
_cell.length_b   1.000
_cell.length_c   1.000
_cell.angle_alpha   90.00
_cell.angle_beta   90.00
_cell.angle_gamma   90.00
#
_symmetry.space_group_name_H-M   'P 1'
#
loop_
_entity.id
_entity.type
_entity.pdbx_description
1 polymer ?
#
loop_
_entity_poly.entity_id
_entity_poly.type
_entity_poly.pdbx_seq_one_letter_code
_entity_poly.pdbx_strand_id
1 'polypeptide(L)' 'MAGHPCSSFYYVVAGIPQSLVFTIGSYKGQLNITATTEKNFIDTQLFKSCMMEAFNNIYDAACFRRA' A
#
# COMPACT_ATOMS: atom_id res chain seq x y z
N MET A 1 -4.77 6.41 19.30
CA MET A 1 -5.74 5.30 19.07
C MET A 1 -6.76 5.18 20.21
N ALA A 2 -6.38 5.30 21.48
CA ALA A 2 -7.32 5.44 22.60
C ALA A 2 -7.97 6.85 22.66
N GLY A 3 -8.96 7.11 21.82
CA GLY A 3 -9.78 8.35 21.86
C GLY A 3 -9.20 9.57 21.13
N HIS A 4 -7.92 9.57 20.78
CA HIS A 4 -7.32 10.66 20.00
C HIS A 4 -7.42 10.42 18.48
N PRO A 5 -7.86 11.43 17.69
CA PRO A 5 -7.97 11.31 16.25
C PRO A 5 -6.58 11.08 15.63
N CYS A 6 -6.41 9.93 15.00
CA CYS A 6 -5.24 9.64 14.18
C CYS A 6 -5.52 10.10 12.75
N SER A 7 -4.51 10.67 12.08
CA SER A 7 -4.61 11.15 10.69
C SER A 7 -4.53 9.98 9.70
N SER A 8 -3.55 9.09 9.90
CA SER A 8 -3.38 7.83 9.20
C SER A 8 -2.64 6.84 10.10
N PHE A 9 -2.69 5.54 9.80
CA PHE A 9 -1.90 4.52 10.48
C PHE A 9 -1.36 3.52 9.47
N TYR A 10 -0.11 3.10 9.69
CA TYR A 10 0.55 2.04 8.93
C TYR A 10 0.83 0.90 9.91
N TYR A 11 0.53 -0.32 9.50
CA TYR A 11 0.80 -1.51 10.30
C TYR A 11 1.41 -2.59 9.44
N VAL A 12 2.42 -3.25 9.98
CA VAL A 12 3.11 -4.38 9.38
C VAL A 12 3.23 -5.46 10.42
N VAL A 13 3.04 -6.72 10.00
CA VAL A 13 3.25 -7.87 10.87
C VAL A 13 4.70 -8.30 10.73
N ALA A 14 5.49 -8.10 11.79
CA ALA A 14 6.89 -8.52 11.83
C ALA A 14 7.03 -9.95 12.37
N GLY A 15 8.10 -10.65 11.96
CA GLY A 15 8.43 -11.99 12.48
C GLY A 15 7.70 -13.15 11.83
N ILE A 16 6.92 -12.90 10.77
CA ILE A 16 6.39 -13.97 9.91
C ILE A 16 7.41 -14.24 8.79
N PRO A 17 7.81 -15.50 8.54
CA PRO A 17 8.70 -15.85 7.43
C PRO A 17 7.95 -15.78 6.09
N GLN A 18 7.59 -14.56 5.68
CA GLN A 18 6.99 -14.26 4.39
C GLN A 18 7.93 -13.34 3.61
N SER A 19 8.26 -13.74 2.38
CA SER A 19 9.17 -12.98 1.51
C SER A 19 8.60 -11.63 1.08
N LEU A 20 7.27 -11.50 1.00
CA LEU A 20 6.56 -10.27 0.70
C LEU A 20 5.20 -10.26 1.41
N VAL A 21 4.87 -9.14 2.05
CA VAL A 21 3.62 -8.91 2.79
C VAL A 21 3.01 -7.60 2.35
N PHE A 22 1.71 -7.63 2.03
CA PHE A 22 0.93 -6.42 1.80
C PHE A 22 -0.07 -6.21 2.92
N THR A 23 -0.04 -5.02 3.52
CA THR A 23 -1.11 -4.55 4.40
C THR A 23 -1.91 -3.48 3.67
N ILE A 24 -3.21 -3.70 3.53
CA ILE A 24 -4.13 -2.75 2.91
C ILE A 24 -5.13 -2.30 3.96
N GLY A 25 -5.24 -0.99 4.16
CA GLY A 25 -6.17 -0.39 5.11
C GLY A 25 -6.86 0.83 4.48
N SER A 26 -8.18 0.90 4.60
CA SER A 26 -8.95 2.09 4.22
C SER A 26 -9.35 2.84 5.48
N TYR A 27 -9.00 4.13 5.56
CA TYR A 27 -9.36 4.98 6.70
C TYR A 27 -9.64 6.41 6.22
N LYS A 28 -10.77 6.97 6.66
CA LYS A 28 -11.22 8.34 6.29
C LYS A 28 -11.19 8.62 4.78
N GLY A 29 -11.57 7.62 3.97
CA GLY A 29 -11.59 7.75 2.50
C GLY A 29 -10.20 7.69 1.85
N GLN A 30 -9.13 7.46 2.62
CA GLN A 30 -7.80 7.23 2.11
C GLN A 30 -7.44 5.74 2.21
N LEU A 31 -7.07 5.16 1.07
CA LEU A 31 -6.51 3.81 1.01
C LEU A 31 -5.01 3.88 1.25
N ASN A 32 -4.53 3.18 2.27
CA ASN A 32 -3.11 3.03 2.59
C ASN A 32 -2.69 1.60 2.23
N ILE A 33 -1.65 1.48 1.42
CA ILE A 33 -1.04 0.19 1.04
C ILE A 33 0.39 0.21 1.53
N THR A 34 0.74 -0.76 2.36
CA THR A 34 2.11 -0.96 2.87
C THR A 34 2.63 -2.30 2.36
N ALA A 35 3.83 -2.30 1.79
CA ALA A 35 4.52 -3.53 1.39
C ALA A 35 5.76 -3.71 2.28
N THR A 36 5.93 -4.92 2.83
CA THR A 36 7.13 -5.33 3.55
C THR A 36 7.74 -6.51 2.81
N THR A 37 9.02 -6.45 2.49
CA THR A 37 9.73 -7.49 1.75
C THR A 37 10.92 -7.97 2.56
N GLU A 38 11.27 -9.24 2.37
CA GLU A 38 12.56 -9.76 2.82
C GLU A 38 13.70 -8.98 2.13
N LYS A 39 14.80 -8.80 2.86
CA LYS A 39 15.96 -8.07 2.35
C LYS A 39 16.52 -8.78 1.11
N ASN A 40 16.75 -8.00 0.05
CA ASN A 40 17.26 -8.47 -1.26
C ASN A 40 16.30 -9.40 -2.04
N PHE A 41 15.07 -9.61 -1.59
CA PHE A 41 14.10 -10.43 -2.32
C PHE A 41 13.55 -9.72 -3.56
N ILE A 42 13.37 -8.40 -3.48
CA ILE A 42 12.83 -7.55 -4.54
C ILE A 42 13.71 -6.31 -4.71
N ASP A 43 13.85 -5.87 -5.97
CA ASP A 43 14.38 -4.53 -6.26
C ASP A 43 13.33 -3.49 -5.84
N THR A 44 13.61 -2.82 -4.72
CA THR A 44 12.69 -1.84 -4.12
C THR A 44 12.38 -0.67 -5.04
N GLN A 45 13.32 -0.24 -5.89
CA GLN A 45 13.11 0.90 -6.79
C GLN A 45 12.19 0.52 -7.95
N LEU A 46 12.47 -0.62 -8.60
CA LEU A 46 11.65 -1.15 -9.68
C LEU A 46 10.24 -1.46 -9.17
N PHE A 47 10.13 -2.14 -8.02
CA PHE A 47 8.84 -2.44 -7.40
C PHE A 47 8.03 -1.18 -7.10
N LYS A 48 8.65 -0.14 -6.52
CA LYS A 48 7.97 1.13 -6.28
C LYS A 48 7.47 1.75 -7.59
N SER A 49 8.29 1.75 -8.64
CA SER A 49 7.88 2.26 -9.95
C SER A 49 6.67 1.52 -10.51
N CYS A 50 6.71 0.19 -10.52
CA CYS A 50 5.60 -0.64 -10.99
C CYS A 50 4.32 -0.41 -10.18
N MET A 51 4.43 -0.28 -8.85
CA MET A 51 3.27 0.00 -7.98
C MET A 51 2.64 1.37 -8.27
N MET A 52 3.45 2.41 -8.50
CA MET A 52 2.93 3.74 -8.85
C MET A 52 2.26 3.74 -10.22
N GLU A 53 2.85 3.07 -11.21
CA GLU A 53 2.26 2.93 -12.55
C GLU A 53 0.91 2.18 -12.48
N ALA A 54 0.88 1.04 -11.78
CA ALA A 54 -0.34 0.28 -11.58
C ALA A 54 -1.44 1.10 -10.88
N PHE A 55 -1.07 1.88 -9.85
CA PHE A 55 -2.01 2.76 -9.17
C PHE A 55 -2.60 3.81 -10.11
N ASN A 56 -1.77 4.48 -10.90
CA ASN A 56 -2.22 5.49 -11.86
C ASN A 56 -3.15 4.88 -12.92
N ASN A 57 -2.79 3.72 -13.48
CA ASN A 57 -3.61 3.03 -14.48
C ASN A 57 -5.00 2.66 -13.92
N ILE A 58 -5.05 2.17 -12.68
CA ILE A 58 -6.32 1.84 -12.00
C ILE A 58 -7.13 3.10 -11.73
N TYR A 59 -6.47 4.16 -11.26
CA TYR A 59 -7.11 5.44 -10.96
C TYR A 59 -7.72 6.06 -12.22
N ASP A 60 -6.97 6.13 -13.32
CA ASP A 60 -7.45 6.67 -14.60
C ASP A 60 -8.62 5.84 -15.13
N ALA A 61 -8.52 4.50 -15.11
CA ALA A 61 -9.61 3.63 -15.54
C ALA A 61 -10.88 3.79 -14.69
N ALA A 62 -10.74 3.99 -13.37
CA ALA A 62 -11.86 4.20 -12.47
C ALA A 62 -12.51 5.58 -12.66
N CYS A 63 -11.70 6.62 -12.91
CA CYS A 63 -12.17 7.97 -13.15
C CYS A 63 -12.81 8.13 -14.54
N PHE A 64 -12.28 7.45 -15.56
CA PHE A 64 -12.80 7.55 -16.93
C PHE A 64 -14.17 6.86 -17.10
N ARG A 65 -14.52 5.87 -16.27
CA ARG A 65 -15.84 5.20 -16.31
C ARG A 65 -16.98 5.97 -15.64
N ARG A 66 -16.77 7.22 -15.20
CA ARG A 66 -17.79 8.07 -14.55
C ARG A 66 -18.34 9.20 -15.43
N ALA A 67 -18.13 9.16 -16.75
CA ALA A 67 -18.77 10.06 -17.71
C ALA A 67 -20.04 9.44 -18.31
#